data_AF-A0A914VP64-F1
#
_entry.id   AF-A0A914VP64-F1
#
_cell.length_a   1.000
_cell.length_b   1.000
_cell.length_c   1.000
_cell.angle_alpha   90.00
_cell.angle_beta   90.00
_cell.angle_gamma   90.00
#
_symmetry.space_group_name_H-M   'P 1'
#
loop_
_entity.id
_entity.type
_entity.pdbx_description
1 polymer ?
#
loop_
_entity_poly.entity_id
_entity_poly.type
_entity_poly.pdbx_seq_one_letter_code
_entity_poly.pdbx_strand_id
1 'polypeptide(L)'
;MWEQEKEHLSTMERLVAKHRVEPTILSPLWTVAGFALGAGSALLGKESAMACTVAVEELIGNHYNSQIRQLMEDDPEQHKELLEIISRLRDDELEHHDKGLEHDALK
;
A
#
# COMPACT_ATOMS: atom_id res chain seq x y z
N MET A 1 -7.49 8.50 1.88
CA MET A 1 -8.24 7.23 1.75
C MET A 1 -8.77 7.03 0.33
N TRP A 2 -10.07 6.80 0.06
CA TRP A 2 -10.51 6.20 -1.22
C TRP A 2 -9.97 6.81 -2.53
N GLU A 3 -10.03 8.14 -2.71
CA GLU A 3 -9.49 8.76 -3.94
C GLU A 3 -7.96 8.69 -4.00
N GLN A 4 -7.29 8.68 -2.86
CA GLN A 4 -5.83 8.54 -2.74
C GLN A 4 -5.39 7.10 -3.08
N GLU A 5 -6.11 6.09 -2.59
CA GLU A 5 -5.89 4.67 -2.96
C GLU A 5 -6.00 4.44 -4.47
N LYS A 6 -6.97 5.11 -5.12
CA LYS A 6 -7.08 5.05 -6.60
C LYS A 6 -5.88 5.69 -7.29
N GLU A 7 -5.38 6.82 -6.77
CA GLU A 7 -4.18 7.45 -7.31
C GLU A 7 -2.95 6.56 -7.12
N HIS A 8 -2.82 5.92 -5.96
CA HIS A 8 -1.76 4.96 -5.65
C HIS A 8 -1.80 3.78 -6.61
N LEU A 9 -2.96 3.14 -6.78
CA LEU A 9 -3.16 2.04 -7.73
C LEU A 9 -2.80 2.47 -9.15
N SER A 10 -3.35 3.60 -9.62
CA SER A 10 -3.05 4.10 -10.97
C SER A 10 -1.56 4.39 -11.16
N THR A 11 -0.88 4.87 -10.11
CA THR A 11 0.56 5.12 -10.14
C THR A 11 1.34 3.81 -10.28
N MET A 12 0.99 2.78 -9.52
CA MET A 12 1.61 1.46 -9.62
C MET A 12 1.36 0.80 -10.98
N GLU A 13 0.15 0.86 -11.52
CA GLU A 13 -0.17 0.34 -12.85
C GLU A 13 0.67 1.03 -13.94
N ARG A 14 0.83 2.36 -13.86
CA ARG A 14 1.71 3.10 -14.78
C ARG A 14 3.16 2.67 -14.65
N LEU A 15 3.65 2.44 -13.44
CA LEU A 15 5.03 1.96 -13.22
C LEU A 15 5.24 0.54 -13.77
N VAL A 16 4.31 -0.38 -13.51
CA VAL A 16 4.32 -1.75 -14.07
C VAL A 16 4.40 -1.69 -15.59
N ALA A 17 3.57 -0.87 -16.23
CA ALA A 17 3.59 -0.68 -17.68
C ALA A 17 4.89 -0.04 -18.19
N LYS A 18 5.38 1.02 -17.54
CA LYS A 18 6.61 1.75 -17.89
C LYS A 18 7.83 0.82 -17.86
N HIS A 19 7.93 0.01 -16.81
CA HIS A 19 9.06 -0.90 -16.60
C HIS A 19 8.85 -2.28 -17.24
N ARG A 20 7.71 -2.51 -17.91
CA ARG A 20 7.33 -3.78 -18.54
C ARG A 20 7.43 -4.96 -17.57
N VAL A 21 7.03 -4.72 -16.32
CA VAL A 21 6.98 -5.75 -15.28
C VAL A 21 5.86 -6.71 -15.65
N GLU A 22 6.16 -8.00 -15.74
CA GLU A 22 5.16 -9.03 -15.97
C GLU A 22 4.41 -9.29 -14.64
N PRO A 23 3.09 -9.05 -14.58
CA PRO A 23 2.32 -9.40 -13.39
C PRO A 23 2.34 -10.91 -13.17
N THR A 24 2.32 -11.33 -11.91
CA THR A 24 2.20 -12.75 -11.59
C THR A 24 0.88 -13.32 -12.13
N ILE A 25 0.91 -14.56 -12.63
CA ILE A 25 -0.29 -15.31 -13.05
C ILE A 25 -1.30 -15.49 -11.90
N LEU A 26 -0.84 -15.34 -10.66
CA LEU A 26 -1.67 -15.44 -9.46
C LEU A 26 -2.39 -14.12 -9.12
N SER A 27 -2.20 -13.04 -9.89
CA SER A 27 -2.85 -11.74 -9.64
C SER A 27 -4.37 -11.86 -9.42
N PRO A 28 -5.13 -12.64 -10.23
CA PRO A 28 -6.57 -12.80 -10.02
C PRO A 28 -6.92 -13.42 -8.65
N LEU A 29 -6.10 -14.36 -8.17
CA LEU A 29 -6.30 -14.97 -6.85
C LEU A 29 -6.12 -13.95 -5.73
N TRP A 30 -5.08 -13.12 -5.82
CA TRP A 30 -4.78 -12.10 -4.82
C TRP A 30 -5.82 -10.98 -4.80
N THR A 31 -6.36 -10.58 -5.97
CA THR A 31 -7.48 -9.64 -6.04
C THR A 31 -8.71 -10.16 -5.28
N VAL A 32 -9.06 -11.44 -5.47
CA VAL A 32 -10.19 -12.05 -4.75
C VAL A 32 -9.90 -12.14 -3.25
N ALA A 33 -8.68 -12.52 -2.87
CA ALA A 33 -8.29 -12.62 -1.46
C ALA A 33 -8.34 -11.26 -0.74
N GLY A 34 -7.85 -10.19 -1.36
CA GLY A 34 -7.90 -8.83 -0.80
C GLY A 34 -9.34 -8.34 -0.61
N PHE A 35 -10.21 -8.56 -1.59
CA PHE A 35 -11.63 -8.22 -1.45
C PHE A 35 -12.30 -9.03 -0.33
N ALA A 36 -12.05 -10.34 -0.27
CA ALA A 36 -12.62 -11.20 0.75
C ALA A 36 -12.17 -10.80 2.17
N LEU A 37 -10.91 -10.38 2.33
CA LEU A 37 -10.39 -9.88 3.60
C LEU A 37 -11.11 -8.60 4.03
N GLY A 38 -11.24 -7.62 3.15
CA GLY A 38 -11.93 -6.35 3.45
C GLY A 38 -13.43 -6.52 3.69
N ALA A 39 -14.11 -7.34 2.88
CA ALA A 39 -15.52 -7.63 3.09
C ALA A 39 -15.74 -8.45 4.38
N GLY A 40 -14.87 -9.41 4.66
CA GLY A 40 -14.91 -10.24 5.86
C GLY A 40 -14.73 -9.42 7.14
N SER A 41 -13.76 -8.51 7.17
CA SER A 41 -13.53 -7.63 8.33
C SER A 41 -14.69 -6.63 8.52
N ALA A 42 -15.28 -6.12 7.43
CA ALA A 42 -16.47 -5.27 7.48
C ALA A 42 -17.70 -5.99 8.06
N LEU A 43 -17.88 -7.28 7.75
CA LEU A 43 -18.98 -8.08 8.31
C LEU A 43 -18.83 -8.31 9.82
N LEU A 44 -17.60 -8.29 10.35
CA LEU A 44 -17.31 -8.40 11.79
C LEU A 44 -17.54 -7.09 12.55
N GLY A 45 -17.74 -5.98 11.84
CA GLY A 45 -18.04 -4.68 12.42
C GLY A 45 -17.04 -3.60 12.04
N LYS A 46 -17.38 -2.36 12.37
CA LYS A 46 -16.59 -1.16 12.01
C LYS A 46 -15.18 -1.18 12.60
N GLU A 47 -15.04 -1.59 13.85
CA GLU A 47 -13.74 -1.68 14.55
C GLU A 47 -12.84 -2.72 13.88
N SER A 48 -13.37 -3.90 13.55
CA SER A 48 -12.63 -4.95 12.83
C SER A 48 -12.20 -4.51 11.42
N ALA A 49 -13.06 -3.81 10.69
CA ALA A 49 -12.71 -3.24 9.39
C ALA A 49 -11.57 -2.23 9.51
N MET A 50 -11.65 -1.33 10.50
CA MET A 50 -10.64 -0.31 10.73
C MET A 50 -9.30 -0.91 11.17
N ALA A 51 -9.31 -1.88 12.09
CA ALA A 51 -8.11 -2.60 12.52
C ALA A 51 -7.44 -3.32 11.34
N CYS A 52 -8.23 -3.93 10.44
CA CYS A 52 -7.73 -4.55 9.22
C CYS A 52 -7.05 -3.52 8.30
N THR A 53 -7.68 -2.35 8.10
CA THR A 53 -7.12 -1.26 7.29
C THR A 53 -5.81 -0.75 7.86
N VAL A 54 -5.76 -0.43 9.17
CA VAL A 54 -4.55 0.04 9.85
C VAL A 54 -3.41 -0.97 9.75
N ALA A 55 -3.71 -2.26 9.97
CA ALA A 55 -2.69 -3.31 9.85
C ALA A 55 -2.14 -3.46 8.42
N VAL A 56 -2.98 -3.25 7.40
CA VAL A 56 -2.56 -3.29 5.99
C VAL A 56 -1.71 -2.06 5.65
N GLU A 57 -2.12 -0.86 6.08
CA GLU A 57 -1.37 0.39 5.89
C GLU A 57 0.02 0.31 6.53
N GLU A 58 0.12 -0.21 7.77
CA GLU A 58 1.41 -0.43 8.45
C GLU A 58 2.31 -1.38 7.64
N LEU A 59 1.74 -2.49 7.15
CA LEU A 59 2.49 -3.46 6.35
C LEU A 59 2.97 -2.85 5.03
N ILE A 60 2.14 -2.07 4.34
CA ILE A 60 2.49 -1.39 3.09
C ILE A 60 3.59 -0.34 3.35
N GLY A 61 3.45 0.49 4.38
CA GLY A 61 4.45 1.49 4.76
C GLY A 61 5.81 0.84 5.09
N ASN A 62 5.80 -0.27 5.81
CA ASN A 62 7.01 -1.08 6.08
C ASN A 62 7.60 -1.68 4.80
N HIS A 63 6.77 -2.12 3.85
CA HIS A 63 7.24 -2.63 2.57
C HIS A 63 7.90 -1.54 1.73
N TYR A 64 7.30 -0.35 1.63
CA TYR A 64 7.90 0.78 0.93
C TYR A 64 9.20 1.25 1.59
N ASN A 65 9.29 1.25 2.93
CA ASN A 65 10.54 1.48 3.65
C ASN A 65 11.65 0.53 3.19
N SER A 66 11.34 -0.77 3.06
CA SER A 66 12.29 -1.77 2.57
C SER A 66 12.68 -1.53 1.12
N GLN A 67 11.71 -1.22 0.24
CA GLN A 67 11.99 -0.94 -1.17
C GLN A 67 12.90 0.29 -1.34
N ILE A 68 12.64 1.36 -0.58
CA ILE A 68 13.47 2.57 -0.62
C ILE A 68 14.91 2.27 -0.18
N ARG A 69 15.10 1.47 0.87
CA ARG A 69 16.45 1.04 1.28
C ARG A 69 17.16 0.28 0.17
N GLN A 70 16.48 -0.68 -0.46
CA GLN A 70 17.04 -1.47 -1.57
C GLN A 70 17.44 -0.59 -2.75
N LEU A 71 16.58 0.36 -3.15
CA LEU A 71 16.86 1.28 -4.26
C LEU A 71 18.00 2.25 -3.94
N MET A 72 18.12 2.69 -2.69
CA MET A 72 19.23 3.54 -2.24
C MET A 72 20.57 2.79 -2.21
N GLU A 73 20.56 1.50 -1.88
CA GLU A 73 21.75 0.64 -1.86
C GLU A 73 22.22 0.23 -3.26
N ASP A 74 21.31 0.11 -4.22
CA ASP A 74 21.61 -0.26 -5.60
C ASP A 74 22.22 0.90 -6.40
N ASP A 75 21.42 1.92 -6.75
CA ASP A 75 21.89 3.16 -7.40
C ASP A 75 20.85 4.29 -7.20
N PRO A 76 21.06 5.20 -6.23
CA PRO A 76 20.07 6.21 -5.90
C PRO A 76 19.85 7.25 -6.99
N GLU A 77 20.86 7.52 -7.83
CA GLU A 77 20.73 8.49 -8.93
C GLU A 77 19.94 7.89 -10.09
N GLN A 78 20.19 6.61 -10.41
CA GLN A 78 19.40 5.90 -11.41
C GLN A 78 17.93 5.77 -11.00
N HIS A 79 17.68 5.49 -9.72
CA HIS A 79 16.34 5.22 -9.19
C HIS A 79 15.62 6.44 -8.64
N LYS A 80 16.15 7.65 -8.85
CA LYS A 80 15.65 8.88 -8.25
C LYS A 80 14.13 9.09 -8.40
N GLU A 81 13.60 8.92 -9.61
CA GLU A 81 12.16 9.08 -9.87
C GLU A 81 11.32 8.05 -9.09
N LEU A 82 11.80 6.80 -9.03
CA LEU A 82 11.11 5.73 -8.32
C LEU A 82 11.18 5.93 -6.80
N LEU A 83 12.34 6.39 -6.29
CA LEU A 83 12.53 6.77 -4.90
C LEU A 83 11.58 7.89 -4.47
N GLU A 84 11.43 8.94 -5.28
CA GLU A 84 10.51 10.05 -5.03
C GLU A 84 9.06 9.55 -4.96
N ILE A 85 8.65 8.71 -5.91
CA ILE A 85 7.29 8.15 -5.95
C ILE A 85 7.03 7.26 -4.73
N ILE A 86 7.87 6.26 -4.47
CA ILE A 86 7.66 5.31 -3.36
C ILE A 86 7.74 6.03 -2.01
N SER A 87 8.59 7.06 -1.87
CA SER A 87 8.66 7.85 -0.63
C SER A 87 7.36 8.61 -0.37
N ARG A 88 6.80 9.26 -1.41
CA ARG A 88 5.49 9.91 -1.30
C ARG A 88 4.40 8.93 -0.90
N LEU A 89 4.33 7.76 -1.56
CA LEU A 89 3.32 6.75 -1.24
C LEU A 89 3.49 6.24 0.21
N ARG A 90 4.72 6.03 0.67
CA ARG A 90 4.99 5.65 2.07
C ARG A 90 4.52 6.69 3.07
N ASP A 91 4.81 7.96 2.82
CA ASP A 91 4.42 9.04 3.72
C ASP A 91 2.89 9.15 3.82
N ASP A 92 2.19 8.95 2.69
CA ASP A 92 0.73 8.88 2.64
C ASP A 92 0.19 7.72 3.51
N GLU A 93 0.75 6.51 3.41
CA GLU A 93 0.31 5.35 4.21
C GLU A 93 0.58 5.53 5.71
N LEU A 94 1.69 6.16 6.08
CA LEU A 94 1.99 6.47 7.47
C LEU A 94 1.00 7.49 8.03
N GLU A 95 0.61 8.50 7.23
CA GLU A 95 -0.44 9.45 7.63
C GLU A 95 -1.80 8.77 7.78
N HIS A 96 -2.12 7.79 6.92
CA HIS A 96 -3.35 6.99 7.03
C HIS A 96 -3.38 6.17 8.31
N HIS A 97 -2.29 5.46 8.61
CA HIS A 97 -2.12 4.65 9.80
C HIS A 97 -2.32 5.49 11.07
N ASP A 98 -1.67 6.65 11.15
CA ASP A 98 -1.76 7.53 12.32
C ASP A 98 -3.19 8.05 12.52
N LYS A 99 -3.90 8.43 11.44
CA LYS A 99 -5.33 8.78 11.51
C LYS A 99 -6.19 7.60 11.97
N GLY A 100 -5.90 6.38 11.51
CA GLY A 100 -6.61 5.18 11.94
C GLY A 100 -6.46 4.91 13.43
N LEU A 101 -5.26 5.10 13.98
CA LEU A 101 -5.02 4.99 15.42
C LEU A 101 -5.72 6.09 16.23
N GLU A 102 -5.73 7.33 15.74
CA GLU A 102 -6.44 8.45 16.38
C GLU A 102 -7.97 8.26 16.44
N HIS A 103 -8.52 7.48 15.51
CA HIS A 103 -9.95 7.16 15.42
C HIS A 103 -10.36 5.88 16.19
N ASP A 104 -9.56 5.45 17.17
CA ASP A 104 -9.85 4.34 18.09
C ASP A 104 -9.94 2.96 17.41
N ALA A 105 -9.15 2.71 16.36
CA ALA A 105 -9.10 1.40 15.66
C ALA A 105 -8.77 0.18 16.54
N LEU A 106 -8.35 0.39 17.79
CA LEU A 106 -7.86 -0.64 18.71
C LEU A 106 -8.64 -0.72 20.04
N LYS A 107 -9.82 -0.09 20.16
CA LYS A 107 -10.67 -0.24 21.36
C LYS A 107 -11.66 -1.40 21.24
#